data_AF-A0A7S2PBQ2-F1
#
_entry.id   AF-A0A7S2PBQ2-F1
#
_cell.length_a   1.000
_cell.length_b   1.000
_cell.length_c   1.000
_cell.angle_alpha   90.00
_cell.angle_beta   90.00
_cell.angle_gamma   90.00
#
_symmetry.space_group_name_H-M   'P 1'
#
loop_
_entity.id
_entity.type
_entity.pdbx_description
1 polymer ?
#
loop_
_entity_poly.entity_id
_entity_poly.type
_entity_poly.pdbx_seq_one_letter_code
_entity_poly.pdbx_strand_id
1 'polypeptide(L)'
;MKSGLGVIHEVKTTYWFDVFQNVSKIRKVHAPVFIIHGTHDEEIPQDHGRALYEACPVELAYDPWWVKEAGHNDIEINHRQLYFEHLAAFLQAVDSPSKNWRRAGSAANSTEDNDTEQGSEQGWQPLLGGNTYPYEPMR
;
A
#
# COMPACT_ATOMS: atom_id res chain seq x y z
N MET A 1 -8.65 -9.77 8.44
CA MET A 1 -7.26 -10.15 8.77
C MET A 1 -6.93 -11.36 7.93
N LYS A 2 -6.03 -11.25 6.95
CA LYS A 2 -5.65 -12.38 6.10
C LYS A 2 -4.24 -12.83 6.47
N SER A 3 -4.17 -14.06 6.94
CA SER A 3 -2.95 -14.79 7.25
C SER A 3 -2.60 -15.70 6.05
N GLY A 4 -1.53 -16.51 6.11
CA GLY A 4 -1.05 -17.29 4.95
C GLY A 4 -2.09 -18.25 4.36
N LEU A 5 -2.93 -18.85 5.20
CA LEU A 5 -4.07 -19.65 4.76
C LEU A 5 -5.20 -18.78 4.18
N GLY A 6 -5.30 -17.54 4.66
CA GLY A 6 -6.17 -16.48 4.14
C GLY A 6 -5.80 -15.98 2.74
N VAL A 7 -4.61 -16.35 2.25
CA VAL A 7 -4.16 -16.12 0.86
C VAL A 7 -4.74 -17.19 -0.07
N ILE A 8 -4.77 -18.45 0.38
CA ILE A 8 -5.26 -19.59 -0.41
C ILE A 8 -6.79 -19.72 -0.34
N HIS A 9 -7.41 -19.31 0.77
CA HIS A 9 -8.85 -19.38 0.99
C HIS A 9 -9.39 -18.12 1.67
N GLU A 10 -10.65 -17.77 1.43
CA GLU A 10 -11.30 -16.62 2.06
C GLU A 10 -11.67 -16.91 3.53
N VAL A 11 -10.66 -16.93 4.39
CA VAL A 11 -10.81 -17.27 5.81
C VAL A 11 -10.92 -16.00 6.64
N LYS A 12 -12.04 -15.83 7.35
CA LYS A 12 -12.35 -14.60 8.12
C LYS A 12 -11.48 -14.42 9.38
N THR A 13 -10.80 -15.48 9.83
CA THR A 13 -9.99 -15.48 11.06
C THR A 13 -8.67 -16.20 10.86
N THR A 14 -7.60 -15.60 11.38
CA THR A 14 -6.27 -16.22 11.46
C THR A 14 -6.30 -17.38 12.46
N TYR A 15 -6.37 -18.62 11.98
CA TYR A 15 -6.39 -19.80 12.84
C TYR A 15 -4.99 -20.18 13.34
N TRP A 16 -4.93 -21.01 14.39
CA TRP A 16 -3.68 -21.50 15.02
C TRP A 16 -2.82 -22.38 14.10
N PHE A 17 -3.42 -22.93 13.03
CA PHE A 17 -2.73 -23.70 11.99
C PHE A 17 -2.35 -22.85 10.77
N ASP A 18 -2.51 -21.53 10.85
CA ASP A 18 -2.02 -20.64 9.81
C ASP A 18 -0.49 -20.56 9.83
N VAL A 19 0.12 -20.93 8.71
CA VAL A 19 1.58 -21.02 8.57
C VAL A 19 2.24 -19.62 8.66
N PHE A 20 1.52 -18.55 8.30
CA PHE A 20 2.05 -17.18 8.21
C PHE A 20 1.17 -16.17 8.97
N GLN A 21 1.19 -16.28 10.31
CA GLN A 21 0.57 -15.29 11.21
C GLN A 21 1.39 -13.98 11.35
N ASN A 22 1.82 -13.38 10.23
CA ASN A 22 2.78 -12.27 10.23
C ASN A 22 2.23 -11.02 10.95
N VAL A 23 0.93 -10.72 10.82
CA VAL A 23 0.26 -9.60 11.52
C VAL A 23 0.30 -9.76 13.05
N SER A 24 0.27 -10.98 13.57
CA SER A 24 0.41 -11.24 15.00
C SER A 24 1.87 -11.23 15.45
N LYS A 25 2.78 -11.72 14.59
CA LYS A 25 4.23 -11.79 14.88
C LYS A 25 4.90 -10.42 14.87
N ILE A 26 4.51 -9.53 13.95
CA ILE A 26 5.14 -8.21 13.77
C ILE A 26 5.00 -7.31 15.02
N ARG A 27 3.95 -7.52 15.82
CA ARG A 27 3.76 -6.84 17.11
C ARG A 27 4.85 -7.14 18.15
N LYS A 28 5.63 -8.20 17.94
CA LYS A 28 6.71 -8.66 18.83
C LYS A 28 8.11 -8.32 18.29
N VAL A 29 8.20 -7.59 17.18
CA VAL A 29 9.47 -7.15 16.61
C VAL A 29 10.04 -6.03 17.48
N HIS A 30 11.35 -6.07 17.74
CA HIS A 30 12.08 -5.08 18.54
C HIS A 30 13.12 -4.28 17.72
N ALA A 31 13.00 -4.32 16.39
CA ALA A 31 13.91 -3.67 15.44
C ALA A 31 13.12 -2.75 14.50
N PRO A 32 13.77 -1.71 13.91
CA PRO A 32 13.20 -0.93 12.83
C PRO A 32 12.67 -1.80 11.69
N VAL A 33 11.48 -1.48 11.19
CA VAL A 33 10.79 -2.23 10.14
C VAL A 33 10.50 -1.32 8.97
N PHE A 34 10.99 -1.71 7.79
CA PHE A 34 10.65 -1.10 6.52
C PHE A 34 9.89 -2.11 5.66
N ILE A 35 8.68 -1.73 5.25
CA ILE A 35 7.81 -2.58 4.42
C ILE A 35 7.88 -2.08 2.98
N ILE A 36 8.21 -2.99 2.07
CA ILE A 36 8.20 -2.78 0.63
C ILE A 36 7.18 -3.76 0.03
N HIS A 37 6.25 -3.28 -0.77
CA HIS A 37 5.22 -4.15 -1.36
C HIS A 37 4.74 -3.62 -2.71
N GLY A 38 4.57 -4.52 -3.69
CA GLY A 38 4.07 -4.20 -5.03
C GLY A 38 2.57 -3.93 -5.04
N THR A 39 2.13 -2.88 -5.72
CA THR A 39 0.69 -2.53 -5.78
C THR A 39 -0.14 -3.47 -6.65
N HIS A 40 0.51 -4.22 -7.54
CA HIS A 40 -0.10 -5.19 -8.46
C HIS A 40 0.39 -6.62 -8.16
N ASP A 41 0.74 -6.90 -6.91
CA ASP A 41 1.06 -8.25 -6.48
C ASP A 41 -0.22 -9.13 -6.53
N GLU A 42 -0.28 -9.98 -7.55
CA GLU A 42 -1.41 -10.90 -7.80
C GLU A 42 -1.41 -12.11 -6.85
N GLU A 43 -0.28 -12.42 -6.23
CA GLU A 43 -0.14 -13.55 -5.30
C GLU A 43 -0.47 -13.12 -3.87
N ILE A 44 0.03 -11.94 -3.45
CA ILE A 44 -0.18 -11.37 -2.12
C ILE A 44 -0.72 -9.94 -2.26
N PRO A 45 -2.05 -9.73 -2.10
CA PRO A 45 -2.64 -8.40 -2.24
C PRO A 45 -2.01 -7.34 -1.33
N GLN A 46 -1.92 -6.09 -1.83
CA GLN A 46 -1.30 -4.97 -1.11
C GLN A 46 -1.82 -4.77 0.32
N ASP A 47 -3.10 -5.09 0.58
CA ASP A 47 -3.71 -4.95 1.90
C ASP A 47 -3.01 -5.76 2.99
N HIS A 48 -2.30 -6.84 2.64
CA HIS A 48 -1.46 -7.58 3.58
C HIS A 48 -0.27 -6.73 4.06
N GLY A 49 0.41 -6.04 3.15
CA GLY A 49 1.48 -5.11 3.48
C GLY A 49 0.97 -3.97 4.37
N ARG A 50 -0.19 -3.40 4.04
CA ARG A 50 -0.84 -2.35 4.86
C ARG A 50 -1.16 -2.85 6.27
N ALA A 51 -1.76 -4.03 6.38
CA ALA A 51 -2.07 -4.64 7.68
C ALA A 51 -0.82 -4.91 8.53
N LEU A 52 0.31 -5.26 7.90
CA LEU A 52 1.59 -5.38 8.59
C LEU A 52 2.08 -4.02 9.12
N TYR A 53 2.01 -2.98 8.29
CA TYR A 53 2.43 -1.64 8.67
C TYR A 53 1.59 -1.08 9.83
N GLU A 54 0.28 -1.31 9.80
CA GLU A 54 -0.63 -0.89 10.87
C GLU A 54 -0.41 -1.66 12.18
N ALA A 55 -0.08 -2.96 12.09
CA ALA A 55 0.18 -3.80 13.26
C ALA A 55 1.59 -3.65 13.84
N CYS A 56 2.53 -3.09 13.08
CA CYS A 56 3.90 -2.82 13.53
C CYS A 56 3.90 -1.78 14.68
N PRO A 57 4.71 -1.96 15.74
CA PRO A 57 4.90 -0.93 16.76
C PRO A 57 5.29 0.40 16.11
N VAL A 58 4.56 1.46 16.46
CA VAL A 58 4.62 2.74 15.78
C VAL A 58 6.03 3.35 15.81
N GLU A 59 6.73 3.17 16.92
CA GLU A 59 8.11 3.61 17.15
C GLU A 59 9.18 2.79 16.40
N LEU A 60 8.77 1.70 15.74
CA LEU A 60 9.63 0.83 14.92
C LEU A 60 9.23 0.87 13.44
N ALA A 61 8.07 1.41 13.10
CA ALA A 61 7.56 1.47 11.74
C ALA A 61 8.19 2.64 10.96
N TYR A 62 9.01 2.32 9.96
CA TYR A 62 9.52 3.26 8.96
C TYR A 62 8.50 3.40 7.83
N ASP A 63 8.49 4.57 7.17
CA ASP A 63 7.55 4.84 6.09
C ASP A 63 7.61 3.76 5.00
N PRO A 64 6.47 3.11 4.68
CA PRO A 64 6.45 1.99 3.77
C PRO A 64 6.59 2.47 2.33
N TRP A 65 7.17 1.64 1.48
CA TRP A 65 7.26 1.90 0.05
C TRP A 65 6.30 0.99 -0.71
N TRP A 66 5.23 1.59 -1.22
CA TRP A 66 4.26 0.92 -2.10
C TRP A 66 4.68 1.09 -3.55
N VAL A 67 5.27 0.05 -4.13
CA VAL A 67 5.85 0.10 -5.47
C VAL A 67 4.74 0.06 -6.51
N LYS A 68 4.54 1.19 -7.19
CA LYS A 68 3.50 1.35 -8.22
C LYS A 68 3.75 0.39 -9.39
N GLU A 69 2.69 -0.26 -9.86
CA GLU A 69 2.69 -1.24 -10.96
C GLU A 69 3.56 -2.50 -10.76
N ALA A 70 4.23 -2.66 -9.61
CA ALA A 70 5.05 -3.85 -9.34
C ALA A 70 4.21 -5.02 -8.83
N GLY A 71 4.58 -6.22 -9.28
CA GLY A 71 4.04 -7.51 -8.88
C GLY A 71 4.85 -8.20 -7.77
N HIS A 72 4.78 -9.54 -7.72
CA HIS A 72 5.31 -10.33 -6.61
C HIS A 72 6.85 -10.46 -6.58
N ASN A 73 7.50 -10.55 -7.74
CA ASN A 73 8.94 -10.88 -7.87
C ASN A 73 9.63 -10.00 -8.93
N ASP A 74 9.23 -8.73 -9.04
CA ASP A 74 9.71 -7.85 -10.11
C ASP A 74 10.27 -6.51 -9.61
N ILE A 75 10.17 -6.21 -8.32
CA ILE A 75 10.63 -4.95 -7.73
C ILE A 75 12.15 -4.78 -7.95
N GLU A 76 12.94 -5.81 -7.71
CA GLU A 76 14.39 -5.80 -7.85
C GLU A 76 14.86 -5.82 -9.32
N ILE A 77 13.97 -6.17 -10.25
CA ILE A 77 14.22 -6.24 -11.69
C ILE A 77 13.82 -4.90 -12.34
N ASN A 78 12.58 -4.50 -12.16
CA ASN A 78 11.95 -3.35 -12.82
C ASN A 78 12.17 -2.04 -12.08
N HIS A 79 12.31 -2.07 -10.75
CA HIS A 79 12.47 -0.90 -9.89
C HIS A 79 13.80 -0.90 -9.13
N ARG A 80 14.81 -1.59 -9.68
CA ARG A 80 16.12 -1.83 -9.05
C ARG A 80 16.75 -0.56 -8.46
N GLN A 81 16.77 0.52 -9.22
CA GLN A 81 17.38 1.77 -8.80
C GLN A 81 16.69 2.35 -7.56
N LEU A 82 15.35 2.48 -7.62
CA LEU A 82 14.53 2.97 -6.51
C LEU A 82 14.63 2.04 -5.29
N TYR A 83 14.69 0.73 -5.50
CA TYR A 83 14.87 -0.23 -4.42
C TYR A 83 16.14 0.05 -3.60
N PHE A 84 17.28 0.28 -4.26
CA PHE A 84 18.52 0.61 -3.56
C PHE A 84 18.50 2.00 -2.92
N GLU A 85 17.85 2.98 -3.56
CA GLU A 85 17.69 4.33 -2.99
C GLU A 85 16.88 4.31 -1.69
N HIS A 86 15.71 3.66 -1.70
CA HIS A 86 14.87 3.50 -0.52
C HIS A 86 15.56 2.68 0.58
N LEU A 87 16.27 1.59 0.21
CA LEU A 87 17.02 0.79 1.16
C LEU A 87 18.15 1.59 1.81
N ALA A 88 18.90 2.37 1.03
CA ALA A 88 19.96 3.24 1.56
C ALA A 88 19.39 4.31 2.49
N ALA A 89 18.26 4.94 2.13
CA ALA A 89 17.58 5.91 2.98
C ALA A 89 17.11 5.29 4.31
N PHE A 90 16.58 4.06 4.28
CA PHE A 90 16.22 3.33 5.49
C PHE A 90 17.43 3.07 6.38
N LEU A 91 18.53 2.55 5.83
CA LEU A 91 19.75 2.27 6.59
C LEU A 91 20.34 3.54 7.23
N GLN A 92 20.41 4.63 6.47
CA GLN A 92 20.85 5.94 6.99
C GLN A 92 19.95 6.44 8.12
N ALA A 93 18.64 6.25 8.00
CA ALA A 93 17.68 6.64 9.02
C ALA A 93 17.82 5.80 10.30
N VAL A 94 18.13 4.50 10.17
CA VAL A 94 18.40 3.60 11.29
C VAL A 94 19.67 4.00 12.04
N ASP A 95 20.72 4.41 11.33
CA ASP A 95 21.99 4.86 11.90
C ASP A 95 21.89 6.28 12.52
N SER A 96 20.87 7.06 12.15
CA SER A 96 20.66 8.41 12.67
C SER A 96 20.28 8.41 14.16
N PRO A 97 20.96 9.19 15.01
CA PRO A 97 20.64 9.30 16.44
C PRO A 97 19.24 9.87 16.72
N SER A 98 18.71 10.71 15.83
CA SER A 98 17.47 11.45 16.06
C SER A 98 16.21 10.59 15.87
N LYS A 99 16.31 9.43 15.19
CA LYS A 99 15.20 8.52 14.85
C LYS A 99 13.92 9.25 14.40
N ASN A 100 14.09 10.35 13.67
CA ASN A 100 13.02 11.21 13.16
C ASN A 100 12.17 10.58 12.05
N TRP A 101 12.52 9.36 11.63
CA TRP A 101 11.76 8.54 10.68
C TRP A 101 10.60 7.77 11.30
N ARG A 102 10.55 7.67 12.64
CA ARG A 102 9.52 6.91 13.33
C ARG A 102 8.15 7.51 13.02
N ARG A 103 7.19 6.67 12.66
CA ARG A 103 5.80 7.09 12.53
C ARG A 103 5.39 7.80 13.82
N ALA A 104 4.91 9.04 13.73
CA ALA A 104 4.35 9.73 14.88
C ALA A 104 3.11 8.95 15.32
N GLY A 105 3.06 8.52 16.59
CA GLY A 105 1.83 8.02 17.18
C GLY A 105 0.76 9.08 17.03
N SER A 106 -0.34 8.74 16.37
CA SER A 106 -1.45 9.64 16.07
C SER A 106 -1.85 10.44 17.32
N ALA A 107 -1.45 11.71 17.38
CA ALA A 107 -2.30 12.72 17.96
C ALA A 107 -3.49 12.85 17.00
N ALA A 108 -4.67 12.50 17.50
CA ALA A 108 -5.91 12.49 16.75
C ALA A 108 -6.19 13.85 16.07
N ASN A 109 -6.45 13.81 14.76
CA ASN A 109 -7.59 14.52 14.18
C ASN A 109 -7.88 13.93 12.79
N SER A 110 -8.95 13.16 12.73
CA SER A 110 -9.71 12.90 11.52
C SER A 110 -10.27 14.23 11.01
N THR A 111 -9.69 14.77 9.94
CA THR A 111 -10.46 15.63 9.05
C THR A 111 -11.39 14.70 8.28
N GLU A 112 -12.65 14.68 8.72
CA GLU A 112 -13.78 14.16 7.96
C GLU A 112 -13.88 15.00 6.68
N ASP A 113 -13.54 14.41 5.54
CA ASP A 113 -13.95 14.96 4.24
C ASP A 113 -15.47 14.78 4.14
N ASN A 114 -16.16 15.90 4.28
CA ASN A 114 -17.61 15.99 4.30
C ASN A 114 -18.08 16.20 2.85
N ASP A 115 -18.31 15.11 2.12
CA ASP A 115 -18.97 15.15 0.82
C ASP A 115 -20.44 15.56 1.03
N THR A 116 -20.70 16.86 0.89
CA THR A 116 -22.05 17.40 0.83
C THR A 116 -22.59 17.19 -0.58
N GLU A 117 -23.44 16.16 -0.75
CA GLU A 117 -24.40 16.11 -1.84
C GLU A 117 -25.33 17.33 -1.76
N GLN A 118 -25.26 18.21 -2.76
CA GLN A 118 -26.35 19.12 -3.11
C GLN A 118 -26.74 18.85 -4.55
N GLY A 119 -27.92 18.26 -4.72
CA GLY A 119 -28.56 18.09 -6.01
C GLY A 119 -28.91 19.42 -6.66
N SER A 120 -28.84 19.44 -7.98
CA SER A 120 -29.67 20.34 -8.78
C SER A 120 -30.10 19.61 -10.06
N GLU A 121 -31.41 19.36 -10.14
CA GLU A 121 -32.11 18.89 -11.32
C GLU A 121 -32.14 19.99 -12.38
N GLN A 122 -31.39 19.89 -13.48
CA GLN A 122 -31.72 20.62 -14.72
C GLN A 122 -31.29 19.85 -15.98
N GLY A 123 -32.29 19.32 -16.69
CA GLY A 123 -32.41 19.43 -18.16
C GLY A 123 -31.45 18.66 -19.05
N TRP A 124 -31.90 17.49 -19.53
CA TRP A 124 -31.39 16.91 -20.78
C TRP A 124 -31.72 17.82 -21.98
N GLN A 125 -30.71 18.22 -22.75
CA GLN A 125 -30.86 18.77 -24.10
C GLN A 125 -29.85 18.10 -25.05
N PRO A 126 -30.26 17.64 -26.25
CA PRO A 126 -29.34 17.09 -27.23
C PRO A 126 -28.76 18.21 -28.10
N LEU A 127 -27.43 18.26 -28.23
CA LEU A 127 -26.77 19.09 -29.24
C LEU A 127 -26.27 18.21 -30.39
N LEU A 128 -27.00 18.29 -31.49
CA LEU A 128 -26.53 17.95 -32.84
C LEU A 128 -25.31 18.82 -33.18
N GLY A 129 -24.23 18.21 -33.66
CA GLY A 129 -23.09 18.95 -34.21
C GLY A 129 -21.86 18.07 -34.34
N GLY A 130 -21.58 17.60 -35.55
CA GLY A 130 -20.53 16.63 -35.83
C GLY A 130 -19.12 17.19 -35.82
N ASN A 131 -18.15 16.31 -35.55
CA ASN A 131 -16.97 16.17 -36.37
C ASN A 131 -16.32 14.80 -36.11
N THR A 132 -16.28 13.97 -37.14
CA THR A 132 -15.63 12.66 -37.17
C THR A 132 -14.13 12.84 -37.40
N TYR A 133 -13.28 12.29 -36.53
CA TYR A 133 -11.87 12.04 -36.84
C TYR A 133 -11.67 10.54 -37.07
N PRO A 134 -11.23 10.09 -38.25
CA PRO A 134 -10.97 8.68 -38.50
C PRO A 134 -9.61 8.24 -37.95
N TYR A 135 -9.60 7.07 -37.34
CA TYR A 135 -8.45 6.32 -36.87
C TYR A 135 -7.87 5.50 -38.05
N GLU A 136 -6.61 5.70 -38.42
CA GLU A 136 -5.88 4.86 -39.39
C GLU A 136 -5.02 3.81 -38.64
N PRO A 137 -5.10 2.52 -38.99
CA PRO A 137 -4.15 1.52 -38.50
C PRO A 137 -2.86 1.49 -39.34
N MET A 138 -1.71 1.44 -38.65
CA MET A 138 -0.38 1.27 -39.23
C MET A 138 -0.26 -0.05 -40.01
N ARG A 139 0.37 0.02 -41.19
CA ARG A 139 0.80 -1.14 -42.00
C ARG A 139 2.18 -1.62 -41.59
#